data_AF-A0AAV0VYS0-F1
#
_entry.id   AF-A0AAV0VYS0-F1
#
_cell.length_a   1.000
_cell.length_b   1.000
_cell.length_c   1.000
_cell.angle_alpha   90.00
_cell.angle_beta   90.00
_cell.angle_gamma   90.00
#
_symmetry.space_group_name_H-M   'P 1'
#
loop_
_entity.id
_entity.type
_entity.pdbx_description
1 polymer ?
#
loop_
_entity_poly.entity_id
_entity_poly.type
_entity_poly.pdbx_seq_one_letter_code
_entity_poly.pdbx_strand_id
1 'polypeptide(L)'
;MTYERVTDVCQIFKEIRENIDDEFKQIFSNVEESMLEGIIEAPRTVGRQTARNHIPSDSPEQYYKRSIFLPFLDHFICQLQDRFTNHHQCNGQTTITYSKFS
;
A
#
# COMPACT_ATOMS: atom_id res chain seq x y z
N MET A 1 15.42 1.56 23.11
CA MET A 1 16.46 1.56 22.06
C MET A 1 16.05 0.90 20.74
N THR A 2 15.65 -0.39 20.68
CA THR A 2 15.22 -1.01 19.40
C THR A 2 13.75 -0.77 19.07
N TYR A 3 12.88 -0.75 20.07
CA TYR A 3 11.43 -0.54 19.87
C TYR A 3 11.08 0.91 19.48
N GLU A 4 11.77 1.90 20.06
CA GLU A 4 11.60 3.33 19.71
C GLU A 4 11.90 3.59 18.24
N ARG A 5 12.95 2.96 17.70
CA ARG A 5 13.29 3.09 16.27
C ARG A 5 12.20 2.53 15.37
N VAL A 6 11.46 1.53 15.82
CA VAL A 6 10.37 0.94 15.04
C VAL A 6 9.11 1.81 15.10
N THR A 7 8.82 2.43 16.24
CA THR A 7 7.73 3.39 16.33
C THR A 7 7.96 4.59 15.42
N ASP A 8 9.21 5.06 15.31
CA ASP A 8 9.60 6.14 14.38
C ASP A 8 9.35 5.74 12.92
N VAL A 9 9.73 4.51 12.54
CA VAL A 9 9.50 4.00 11.18
C VAL A 9 8.00 3.89 10.88
N CYS A 10 7.21 3.33 11.79
CA CYS A 10 5.75 3.27 11.64
C CYS A 10 5.12 4.67 11.49
N GLN A 11 5.67 5.67 12.18
CA GLN A 11 5.20 7.04 12.11
C GLN A 11 5.50 7.66 10.74
N ILE A 12 6.72 7.48 10.21
CA ILE A 12 7.09 7.94 8.86
C ILE A 12 6.15 7.37 7.79
N PHE A 13 5.83 6.07 7.85
CA PHE A 13 4.93 5.46 6.86
C PHE A 13 3.48 5.96 6.96
N LYS A 14 3.02 6.36 8.16
CA LYS A 14 1.73 7.02 8.31
C LYS A 14 1.75 8.43 7.72
N GLU A 15 2.83 9.17 7.91
CA GLU A 15 3.00 10.50 7.30
C GLU A 15 3.03 10.41 5.77
N ILE A 16 3.72 9.41 5.21
CA ILE A 16 3.65 9.10 3.76
C ILE A 16 2.23 8.77 3.33
N ARG A 17 1.45 8.07 4.17
CA ARG A 17 0.05 7.71 3.88
C ARG A 17 -0.88 8.92 3.90
N GLU A 18 -0.59 9.92 4.72
CA GLU A 18 -1.30 11.21 4.78
C GLU A 18 -0.96 12.10 3.58
N ASN A 19 0.32 12.16 3.20
CA ASN A 19 0.82 12.93 2.05
C ASN A 19 0.92 12.11 0.76
N ILE A 20 0.06 11.09 0.61
CA ILE A 20 0.21 10.06 -0.41
C ILE A 20 0.24 10.58 -1.85
N ASP A 21 -0.46 11.68 -2.11
CA ASP A 21 -0.53 12.25 -3.45
C ASP A 21 0.82 12.87 -3.85
N ASP A 22 1.47 13.61 -2.95
CA ASP A 22 2.76 14.26 -3.21
C ASP A 22 3.91 13.24 -3.24
N GLU A 23 3.91 12.30 -2.30
CA GLU A 23 4.90 11.22 -2.22
C GLU A 23 4.86 10.32 -3.46
N PHE A 24 3.65 9.90 -3.87
CA PHE A 24 3.52 9.07 -5.06
C PHE A 24 3.88 9.83 -6.33
N LYS A 25 3.55 11.13 -6.41
CA LYS A 25 3.91 11.97 -7.55
C LYS A 25 5.42 12.06 -7.72
N GLN A 26 6.18 12.25 -6.63
CA GLN A 26 7.65 12.25 -6.70
C GLN A 26 8.19 10.90 -7.22
N ILE A 27 7.67 9.79 -6.71
CA ILE A 27 8.06 8.45 -7.18
C ILE A 27 7.73 8.29 -8.66
N PHE A 28 6.55 8.70 -9.09
CA PHE A 28 6.11 8.57 -10.48
C PHE A 28 6.96 9.41 -11.43
N SER A 29 7.25 10.68 -11.07
CA SER A 29 8.15 11.54 -11.86
C SER A 29 9.57 10.99 -11.95
N ASN A 30 10.12 10.43 -10.87
CA ASN A 30 11.43 9.80 -10.90
C ASN A 30 11.48 8.61 -11.88
N VAL A 31 10.40 7.84 -11.98
CA VAL A 31 10.29 6.73 -12.94
C VAL A 31 10.18 7.26 -14.36
N GLU A 32 9.39 8.31 -14.59
CA GLU A 32 9.30 8.96 -15.90
C GLU A 32 10.65 9.52 -16.37
N GLU A 33 11.41 10.17 -15.49
CA GLU A 33 12.74 10.70 -15.80
C GLU A 33 13.78 9.60 -16.04
N SER A 34 13.68 8.48 -15.31
CA SER A 34 14.58 7.33 -15.47
C SER A 34 14.26 6.49 -16.72
N MET A 35 13.10 6.70 -17.32
CA MET A 35 12.65 5.98 -18.51
C MET A 35 13.28 6.61 -19.75
N LEU A 36 14.32 5.96 -20.27
CA LEU A 36 15.07 6.44 -21.44
C LEU A 36 14.20 6.56 -22.69
N GLU A 37 13.30 5.60 -22.92
CA GLU A 37 12.33 5.62 -24.04
C GLU A 37 11.02 4.93 -23.62
N GLY A 38 9.89 5.63 -23.81
CA GLY A 38 8.54 5.09 -23.65
C GLY A 38 7.60 6.00 -22.83
N ILE A 39 6.30 5.68 -22.85
CA ILE A 39 5.28 6.34 -22.05
C ILE A 39 4.75 5.35 -21.02
N ILE A 40 4.56 5.78 -19.78
CA ILE A 40 3.92 4.96 -18.76
C ILE A 40 2.42 4.90 -19.06
N GLU A 41 1.96 3.80 -19.63
CA GLU A 41 0.55 3.57 -19.92
C GLU A 41 -0.14 2.74 -18.83
N ALA A 42 -1.44 3.00 -18.64
CA ALA A 42 -2.26 2.17 -17.78
C ALA A 42 -2.49 0.80 -18.45
N PRO A 43 -2.48 -0.32 -17.70
CA PRO A 43 -2.79 -1.62 -18.26
C PRO A 43 -4.18 -1.64 -18.93
N ARG A 44 -4.33 -2.39 -20.02
CA ARG A 44 -5.63 -2.54 -20.68
C ARG A 44 -6.67 -3.11 -19.71
N THR A 45 -7.65 -2.29 -19.32
CA THR A 45 -8.84 -2.71 -18.60
C THR A 45 -9.84 -3.28 -19.59
N VAL A 46 -10.00 -4.61 -19.57
CA VAL A 46 -11.11 -5.26 -20.29
C VAL A 46 -12.42 -4.87 -19.61
N GLY A 47 -13.47 -4.56 -20.40
CA GLY A 47 -14.75 -4.02 -19.90
C GLY A 47 -15.50 -4.90 -18.88
N ARG A 48 -14.99 -6.10 -18.58
CA ARG A 48 -15.50 -6.99 -17.55
C ARG A 48 -14.33 -7.67 -16.81
N GLN A 49 -13.69 -6.95 -15.88
CA GLN A 49 -12.90 -7.58 -14.83
C GLN A 49 -13.85 -7.97 -13.69
N THR A 50 -14.19 -9.25 -13.54
CA THR A 50 -15.03 -9.75 -12.45
C THR A 50 -14.24 -10.12 -11.19
N ALA A 51 -12.91 -10.28 -11.30
CA ALA A 51 -12.04 -10.71 -10.20
C ALA A 51 -11.24 -9.57 -9.55
N ARG A 52 -11.19 -8.39 -10.17
CA ARG A 52 -10.48 -7.21 -9.67
C ARG A 52 -11.48 -6.09 -9.45
N ASN A 53 -11.33 -5.37 -8.34
CA ASN A 53 -12.08 -4.12 -8.13
C ASN A 53 -11.82 -3.21 -9.33
N HIS A 54 -12.90 -2.78 -9.99
CA HIS A 54 -12.81 -1.77 -11.04
C HIS A 54 -12.43 -0.46 -10.37
N ILE A 55 -11.15 -0.12 -10.41
CA ILE A 55 -10.63 1.15 -9.91
C ILE A 55 -10.78 2.13 -11.07
N PRO A 56 -11.71 3.10 -11.03
CA PRO A 56 -11.72 4.16 -12.02
C PRO A 56 -10.39 4.90 -11.92
N SER A 57 -9.69 5.07 -13.02
CA SER A 57 -8.45 5.84 -13.08
C SER A 57 -8.42 6.61 -14.39
N ASP A 58 -8.30 7.92 -14.27
CA ASP A 58 -8.27 8.81 -15.44
C ASP A 58 -6.84 8.98 -15.98
N SER A 59 -5.84 8.54 -15.21
CA SER A 59 -4.43 8.52 -15.61
C SER A 59 -3.71 7.24 -15.17
N PRO A 60 -2.61 6.86 -15.86
CA PRO A 60 -1.71 5.78 -15.44
C PRO A 60 -1.19 5.97 -14.01
N GLU A 61 -0.85 7.21 -13.64
CA GLU A 61 -0.45 7.57 -12.28
C GLU A 61 -1.52 7.18 -11.25
N GLN A 62 -2.77 7.59 -11.47
CA GLN A 62 -3.86 7.24 -10.55
C GLN A 62 -4.10 5.73 -10.49
N TYR A 63 -3.96 5.04 -11.61
CA TYR A 63 -4.09 3.59 -11.67
C TYR A 63 -3.05 2.91 -10.78
N TYR A 64 -1.76 3.22 -10.97
CA TYR A 64 -0.68 2.59 -10.20
C TYR A 64 -0.71 2.99 -8.73
N LYS A 65 -1.09 4.25 -8.42
CA LYS A 65 -1.31 4.70 -7.05
C LYS A 65 -2.34 3.85 -6.33
N ARG A 66 -3.53 3.67 -6.93
CA ARG A 66 -4.67 2.97 -6.30
C ARG A 66 -4.55 1.45 -6.32
N SER A 67 -3.98 0.89 -7.38
CA SER A 67 -3.91 -0.57 -7.56
C SER A 67 -2.68 -1.22 -6.93
N ILE A 68 -1.59 -0.46 -6.73
CA ILE A 68 -0.32 -0.98 -6.22
C ILE A 68 0.11 -0.23 -4.96
N PHE A 69 0.34 1.08 -5.06
CA PHE A 69 1.01 1.82 -4.00
C PHE A 69 0.20 1.87 -2.70
N LEU A 70 -1.09 2.20 -2.79
CA LEU A 70 -2.02 2.23 -1.67
C LEU A 70 -2.12 0.88 -0.95
N PRO A 71 -2.49 -0.23 -1.63
CA PRO A 71 -2.55 -1.55 -0.99
C PRO A 71 -1.22 -1.99 -0.39
N PHE A 72 -0.10 -1.70 -1.06
CA PHE A 72 1.23 -2.02 -0.56
C PHE A 72 1.54 -1.28 0.74
N LEU A 73 1.31 0.04 0.76
CA LEU A 73 1.60 0.89 1.91
C LEU A 73 0.75 0.50 3.12
N ASP A 74 -0.55 0.29 2.92
CA ASP A 74 -1.47 -0.16 3.97
C ASP A 74 -1.03 -1.53 4.52
N HIS A 75 -0.70 -2.49 3.64
CA HIS A 75 -0.22 -3.80 4.06
C HIS A 75 1.11 -3.72 4.82
N PHE A 76 2.04 -2.89 4.36
CA PHE A 76 3.34 -2.74 4.98
C PHE A 76 3.24 -2.13 6.38
N ILE A 77 2.41 -1.09 6.56
CA ILE A 77 2.10 -0.52 7.88
C ILE A 77 1.50 -1.59 8.78
N CYS A 78 0.52 -2.38 8.30
CA CYS A 78 -0.08 -3.47 9.07
C CYS A 78 0.96 -4.53 9.47
N GLN A 79 1.87 -4.91 8.57
CA GLN A 79 2.93 -5.88 8.88
C GLN A 79 3.90 -5.35 9.93
N LEU A 80 4.27 -4.08 9.87
CA LEU A 80 5.11 -3.45 10.90
C LEU A 80 4.38 -3.40 12.24
N GLN A 81 3.10 -3.01 12.24
CA GLN A 81 2.30 -3.02 13.46
C GLN A 81 2.15 -4.44 14.03
N ASP A 82 1.87 -5.43 13.20
CA ASP A 82 1.71 -6.82 13.64
C ASP A 82 3.00 -7.35 14.30
N ARG A 83 4.15 -7.14 13.66
CA ARG A 83 5.45 -7.62 14.15
C ARG A 83 5.96 -6.88 15.37
N PHE A 84 5.55 -5.63 15.57
CA PHE A 84 6.15 -4.74 16.57
C PHE A 84 5.14 -4.08 17.51
N THR A 85 3.88 -4.53 17.52
CA THR A 85 2.86 -4.06 18.49
C THR A 85 2.18 -5.24 19.17
N ASN A 86 2.04 -6.39 18.49
CA ASN A 86 1.46 -7.61 19.10
C ASN A 86 2.35 -8.26 20.17
N HIS A 87 3.63 -7.87 20.27
CA HIS A 87 4.49 -8.35 21.35
C HIS A 87 4.13 -7.77 22.74
N HIS A 88 3.18 -6.83 22.83
CA HIS A 88 2.82 -6.18 24.10
C HIS A 88 1.35 -6.36 24.54
N GLN A 89 0.51 -7.14 23.83
CA GLN A 89 -0.85 -7.45 24.30
C GLN A 89 -1.23 -8.93 24.10
N CYS A 90 -1.53 -9.59 25.23
CA CYS A 90 -1.99 -10.98 25.45
C CYS A 90 -0.94 -12.11 25.26
N ASN A 91 -0.57 -12.92 26.25
CA ASN A 91 -1.33 -13.41 27.42
C ASN A 91 -2.79 -13.73 27.09
N GLY A 92 -2.99 -14.86 26.41
CA GLY A 92 -4.28 -15.55 26.40
C GLY A 92 -5.02 -15.56 25.06
N GLN A 93 -4.98 -16.75 24.44
CA GLN A 93 -6.03 -17.37 23.63
C GLN A 93 -6.30 -16.77 22.24
N THR A 94 -5.53 -17.28 21.28
CA THR A 94 -5.92 -17.38 19.87
C THR A 94 -7.15 -18.29 19.73
N THR A 95 -8.25 -17.74 19.23
CA THR A 95 -9.19 -18.49 18.37
C THR A 95 -9.70 -17.52 17.32
N ILE A 96 -9.01 -17.46 16.18
CA ILE A 96 -9.57 -16.86 14.97
C ILE A 96 -10.15 -18.02 14.16
N THR A 97 -11.47 -18.17 14.21
CA THR A 97 -12.22 -18.99 13.25
C THR A 97 -12.35 -18.20 11.95
N TYR A 98 -11.74 -18.71 10.88
CA TYR A 98 -12.07 -18.29 9.52
C TYR A 98 -13.47 -18.82 9.17
N SER A 99 -14.49 -17.99 9.31
CA SER A 99 -15.82 -18.30 8.78
C SER A 99 -15.83 -18.08 7.26
N LYS A 100 -15.98 -19.21 6.56
CA LYS A 100 -16.33 -19.37 5.15
C LYS A 100 -17.32 -18.32 4.63
N PHE A 101 -17.04 -17.89 3.40
CA PHE A 101 -17.95 -17.46 2.35
C PHE A 101 -19.45 -17.63 2.61
N SER A 102 -20.21 -16.55 2.40
CA SER A 102 -21.47 -16.53 1.65
C SER A 102 -21.61 -15.19 0.96
#